data_AF-A0A540N4U2-F1
#
_entry.id   AF-A0A540N4U2-F1
#
_cell.length_a   1.000
_cell.length_b   1.000
_cell.length_c   1.000
_cell.angle_alpha   90.00
_cell.angle_beta   90.00
_cell.angle_gamma   90.00
#
_symmetry.space_group_name_H-M   'P 1'
#
loop_
_entity.id
_entity.type
_entity.pdbx_description
1 polymer ?
#
loop_
_entity_poly.entity_id
_entity_poly.type
_entity_poly.pdbx_seq_one_letter_code
_entity_poly.pdbx_strand_id
1 'polypeptide(L)'
;MQMLFTQFILFFILTISEKKNFDPKNYVDLSLKLELPATQKVFDRLPRSAGGSVSAKDLKEYVDEYYEGAGEDVVVAEPEDFVPEPEGFLPMVKHPEVRVWVLEVHSLWKNLSRKVSGGVHKKPELHTLCFLCLSSL
;
A
#
# COMPACT_ATOMS: atom_id res chain seq x y z
N MET A 1 12.20 5.78 -8.43
CA MET A 1 12.16 7.26 -8.33
C MET A 1 11.12 7.91 -9.26
N GLN A 2 10.89 7.37 -10.46
CA GLN A 2 9.98 7.97 -11.45
C GLN A 2 8.47 7.72 -11.18
N MET A 3 8.11 6.56 -10.63
CA MET A 3 6.73 6.23 -10.21
C MET A 3 6.24 7.11 -9.04
N LEU A 4 7.12 7.41 -8.08
CA LEU A 4 6.81 8.35 -6.98
C LEU A 4 6.44 9.75 -7.49
N PHE A 5 7.02 10.19 -8.62
CA PHE A 5 6.69 11.47 -9.23
C PHE A 5 5.31 11.45 -9.92
N THR A 6 4.96 10.33 -10.58
CA THR A 6 3.65 10.13 -11.20
C THR A 6 2.54 10.05 -10.16
N GLN A 7 2.79 9.39 -9.03
CA GLN A 7 1.85 9.37 -7.91
C GLN A 7 1.73 10.72 -7.20
N PHE A 8 2.79 11.54 -7.18
CA PHE A 8 2.72 12.89 -6.65
C PHE A 8 1.76 13.79 -7.46
N ILE A 9 1.72 13.61 -8.78
CA ILE A 9 0.77 14.33 -9.66
C ILE A 9 -0.66 13.86 -9.39
N LEU A 10 -0.88 12.55 -9.24
CA LEU A 10 -2.19 11.99 -8.91
C LEU A 10 -2.68 12.50 -7.54
N PHE A 11 -1.79 12.49 -6.53
CA PHE A 11 -2.00 13.03 -5.19
C PHE A 11 -2.41 14.51 -5.24
N PHE A 12 -1.66 15.33 -5.98
CA PHE A 12 -1.93 16.77 -6.06
C PHE A 12 -3.30 17.06 -6.70
N ILE A 13 -3.72 16.30 -7.72
CA ILE A 13 -5.01 16.52 -8.38
C ILE A 13 -6.19 16.03 -7.51
N LEU A 14 -6.02 14.94 -6.77
CA LEU A 14 -7.08 14.40 -5.92
C LEU A 14 -7.26 15.18 -4.62
N THR A 15 -6.21 15.83 -4.11
CA THR A 15 -6.28 16.71 -2.93
C THR A 15 -7.15 17.94 -3.18
N ILE A 16 -7.34 18.34 -4.44
CA ILE A 16 -8.23 19.46 -4.83
C ILE A 16 -9.71 19.03 -4.79
N SER A 17 -9.98 17.72 -4.78
CA SER A 17 -11.34 17.20 -4.61
C SER A 17 -11.66 17.10 -3.12
N GLU A 18 -12.41 18.07 -2.60
CA GLU A 18 -12.87 18.16 -1.20
C GLU A 18 -13.67 16.92 -0.75
N LYS A 19 -12.98 15.82 -0.39
CA LYS A 19 -13.59 14.66 0.25
C LYS A 19 -13.16 14.58 1.70
N LYS A 20 -14.16 14.56 2.59
CA LYS A 20 -14.04 14.44 4.05
C LYS A 20 -13.28 13.18 4.54
N ASN A 21 -13.08 12.19 3.65
CA ASN A 21 -12.40 10.92 3.91
C ASN A 21 -11.27 10.64 2.90
N PHE A 22 -10.55 11.67 2.45
CA PHE A 22 -9.40 11.49 1.57
C PHE A 22 -8.22 10.90 2.36
N ASP A 23 -7.79 9.69 1.98
CA ASP A 23 -6.53 9.11 2.46
C ASP A 23 -5.50 9.17 1.32
N PRO A 24 -4.49 10.05 1.44
CA PRO A 24 -3.37 10.12 0.50
C PRO A 24 -2.67 8.77 0.28
N LYS A 25 -2.59 7.95 1.33
CA LYS A 25 -1.81 6.71 1.32
C LYS A 25 -2.40 5.69 0.35
N ASN A 26 -3.72 5.64 0.23
CA ASN A 26 -4.39 4.73 -0.71
C ASN A 26 -3.95 4.96 -2.15
N TYR A 27 -3.65 6.20 -2.56
CA TYR A 27 -3.22 6.49 -3.93
C TYR A 27 -1.72 6.23 -4.14
N VAL A 28 -0.91 6.45 -3.10
CA VAL A 28 0.52 6.11 -3.09
C VAL A 28 0.73 4.59 -3.22
N ASP A 29 -0.17 3.80 -2.65
CA ASP A 29 -0.09 2.34 -2.61
C ASP A 29 -0.78 1.67 -3.82
N LEU A 30 -1.30 2.42 -4.81
CA LEU A 30 -1.80 1.83 -6.05
C LEU A 30 -0.63 1.32 -6.90
N SER A 31 -0.78 0.13 -7.48
CA SER A 31 0.15 -0.38 -8.48
C SER A 31 -0.35 -0.13 -9.90
N LEU A 32 0.56 -0.15 -10.87
CA LEU A 32 0.24 0.08 -12.28
C LEU A 32 -0.17 -1.22 -12.97
N LYS A 33 -1.15 -1.15 -13.87
CA LYS A 33 -1.47 -2.28 -14.78
C LYS A 33 -0.51 -2.38 -15.96
N LEU A 34 0.11 -1.26 -16.33
CA LEU A 34 1.04 -1.13 -17.45
C LEU A 34 2.34 -0.46 -17.01
N GLU A 35 3.42 -0.74 -17.75
CA GLU A 35 4.70 -0.07 -17.57
C GLU A 35 4.56 1.45 -17.55
N LEU A 36 5.36 2.10 -16.70
CA LEU A 36 5.29 3.54 -16.47
C LEU A 36 5.30 4.39 -17.76
N PRO A 37 6.14 4.12 -18.79
CA PRO A 37 6.12 4.90 -20.02
C PRO A 37 4.80 4.80 -20.80
N ALA A 38 4.15 3.62 -20.77
CA ALA A 38 2.86 3.42 -21.44
C ALA A 38 1.74 4.15 -20.68
N THR A 39 1.74 4.01 -19.36
CA THR A 39 0.81 4.70 -18.46
C THR A 39 0.90 6.23 -18.58
N GLN A 40 2.12 6.78 -18.58
CA GLN A 40 2.34 8.22 -18.78
C GLN A 40 1.81 8.71 -20.14
N LYS A 41 2.04 7.94 -21.20
CA LYS A 41 1.56 8.29 -22.55
C LYS A 41 0.04 8.34 -22.63
N VAL A 42 -0.66 7.53 -21.85
CA VAL A 42 -2.12 7.59 -21.74
C VAL A 42 -2.55 8.83 -20.95
N PHE A 43 -1.91 9.10 -19.81
CA PHE A 43 -2.19 10.29 -19.01
C PHE A 43 -2.06 11.60 -19.82
N ASP A 44 -1.02 11.69 -20.65
CA ASP A 44 -0.77 12.86 -21.49
C ASP A 44 -1.88 13.11 -22.53
N ARG A 45 -2.67 12.08 -22.86
CA ARG A 45 -3.79 12.14 -23.82
C ARG A 45 -5.14 12.43 -23.18
N LEU A 46 -5.22 12.55 -21.85
CA LEU A 46 -6.48 12.86 -21.19
C LEU A 46 -7.04 14.20 -21.67
N PRO A 47 -8.37 14.34 -21.80
CA PRO A 47 -9.01 15.59 -22.15
C PRO A 47 -8.60 16.71 -21.18
N ARG A 48 -8.25 17.88 -21.72
CA ARG A 48 -7.84 19.05 -20.94
C ARG A 48 -8.69 20.24 -21.28
N SER A 49 -9.00 21.04 -20.26
CA SER A 49 -9.61 22.35 -20.44
C SER A 49 -8.67 23.29 -21.19
N ALA A 50 -9.17 24.45 -21.63
CA ALA A 50 -8.34 25.49 -22.23
C ALA A 50 -7.20 25.97 -21.28
N GLY A 51 -7.35 25.77 -19.97
CA GLY A 51 -6.33 26.04 -18.95
C GLY A 51 -5.37 24.87 -18.68
N GLY A 52 -5.45 23.77 -19.44
CA GLY A 52 -4.58 22.61 -19.31
C GLY A 52 -4.95 21.64 -18.17
N SER A 53 -6.04 21.88 -17.45
CA SER A 53 -6.50 21.03 -16.35
C SER A 53 -7.31 19.82 -16.84
N VAL A 54 -7.14 18.68 -16.17
CA VAL A 54 -7.92 17.45 -16.40
C VAL A 54 -9.11 17.43 -15.43
N SER A 55 -10.27 16.96 -15.88
CA SER A 55 -11.46 16.89 -15.00
C SER A 55 -11.32 15.77 -13.97
N ALA A 56 -11.97 15.91 -12.82
CA ALA A 56 -11.97 14.86 -11.79
C ALA A 56 -12.60 13.54 -12.27
N LYS A 57 -13.57 13.63 -13.21
CA LYS A 57 -14.19 12.45 -13.82
C LYS A 57 -13.19 11.68 -14.68
N ASP A 58 -12.51 12.37 -15.59
CA ASP A 58 -11.55 11.74 -16.51
C ASP A 58 -10.36 11.16 -15.74
N LEU A 59 -9.90 11.85 -14.69
CA LEU A 59 -8.84 11.32 -13.83
C LEU A 59 -9.29 10.06 -13.09
N LYS A 60 -10.52 10.03 -12.57
CA LYS A 60 -11.05 8.85 -11.90
C LYS A 60 -11.13 7.66 -12.85
N GLU A 61 -11.68 7.86 -14.05
CA GLU A 61 -11.76 6.81 -15.08
C GLU A 61 -10.36 6.30 -15.47
N TYR A 62 -9.38 7.20 -15.59
CA TYR A 62 -7.99 6.84 -15.82
C TYR A 62 -7.40 5.99 -14.68
N VAL A 63 -7.65 6.35 -13.42
CA VAL A 63 -7.17 5.55 -12.27
C VAL A 63 -7.83 4.18 -12.28
N ASP A 64 -9.15 4.11 -12.42
CA ASP A 64 -9.91 2.86 -12.43
C ASP A 64 -9.43 1.93 -13.57
N GLU A 65 -9.07 2.48 -14.73
CA GLU A 65 -8.61 1.72 -15.89
C GLU A 65 -7.15 1.26 -15.77
N TYR A 66 -6.22 2.10 -15.34
CA TYR A 66 -4.76 1.85 -15.44
C TYR A 66 -4.05 1.50 -14.14
N TYR A 67 -4.73 1.57 -12.99
CA TYR A 67 -4.19 1.21 -11.68
C TYR A 67 -4.95 0.03 -11.08
N GLU A 68 -4.24 -0.78 -10.31
CA GLU A 68 -4.82 -1.83 -9.46
C GLU A 68 -5.13 -1.30 -8.05
N GLY A 69 -5.85 -2.11 -7.26
CA GLY A 69 -6.25 -1.76 -5.92
C GLY A 69 -5.07 -1.55 -4.96
N ALA A 70 -5.27 -0.65 -3.98
CA ALA A 70 -4.31 -0.44 -2.91
C ALA A 70 -4.23 -1.68 -2.00
N GLY A 71 -3.00 -2.03 -1.58
CA GLY A 71 -2.78 -3.11 -0.62
C GLY A 71 -2.67 -4.52 -1.21
N GLU A 72 -2.71 -4.67 -2.54
CA GLU A 72 -2.50 -5.96 -3.23
C GLU A 72 -1.01 -6.40 -3.27
N ASP A 73 -0.12 -5.50 -2.86
CA ASP A 73 1.32 -5.73 -2.80
C ASP A 73 1.72 -6.72 -1.69
N VAL A 74 0.84 -6.97 -0.73
CA VAL A 74 1.08 -7.88 0.40
C VAL A 74 -0.07 -8.84 0.60
N VAL A 75 0.25 -10.04 1.10
CA VAL A 75 -0.74 -11.06 1.48
C VAL A 75 -0.56 -11.45 2.94
N VAL A 76 -1.62 -11.93 3.58
CA VAL A 76 -1.55 -12.47 4.95
C VAL A 76 -0.49 -13.58 5.00
N ALA A 77 0.35 -13.52 6.03
CA ALA A 77 1.37 -14.52 6.30
C ALA A 77 1.24 -15.01 7.74
N GLU A 78 1.34 -16.32 7.93
CA GLU A 78 1.44 -16.91 9.25
C GLU A 78 2.93 -16.88 9.68
N PRO A 79 3.28 -16.19 10.78
CA PRO A 79 4.64 -16.20 11.31
C PRO A 79 5.00 -17.60 11.85
N GLU A 80 6.11 -18.17 11.37
CA GLU A 80 6.51 -19.56 11.66
C GLU A 80 6.88 -19.79 13.14
N ASP A 81 7.35 -18.74 13.81
CA ASP A 81 7.82 -18.73 15.19
C ASP A 81 6.74 -18.26 16.19
N PHE A 82 5.52 -18.01 15.72
CA PHE A 82 4.44 -17.58 16.61
C PHE A 82 3.91 -18.72 17.47
N VAL A 83 3.95 -18.51 18.78
CA VAL A 83 3.27 -19.33 19.78
C VAL A 83 2.27 -18.47 20.57
N PRO A 84 1.04 -18.94 20.87
CA PRO A 84 0.04 -18.12 21.56
C PRO A 84 0.47 -17.59 22.93
N GLU A 85 1.28 -18.37 23.66
CA GLU A 85 1.86 -17.98 24.93
C GLU A 85 3.38 -18.14 24.87
N PRO A 86 4.13 -17.07 24.57
CA PRO A 86 5.59 -17.13 24.48
C PRO A 86 6.23 -17.42 25.84
N GLU A 87 7.24 -18.28 25.81
CA GLU A 87 8.07 -18.58 26.98
C GLU A 87 8.93 -17.38 27.39
N GLY A 88 9.38 -17.36 28.65
CA GLY A 88 10.32 -16.35 29.16
C GLY A 88 9.64 -15.23 29.94
N PHE A 89 9.38 -14.08 29.31
CA PHE A 89 9.00 -12.85 30.02
C PHE A 89 7.59 -12.89 30.63
N LEU A 90 6.62 -13.57 30.00
CA LEU A 90 5.23 -13.59 30.46
C LEU A 90 5.04 -14.13 31.89
N PRO A 91 5.70 -15.22 32.32
CA PRO A 91 5.70 -15.66 33.72
C PRO A 91 6.21 -14.63 34.74
N MET A 92 7.04 -13.66 34.34
CA MET A 92 7.57 -12.63 35.24
C MET A 92 6.56 -11.48 35.49
N VAL A 93 5.51 -11.37 34.66
CA VAL A 93 4.48 -10.34 34.78
C VAL A 93 3.52 -10.73 35.90
N LYS A 94 3.64 -10.06 37.05
CA LYS A 94 2.85 -10.35 38.26
C LYS A 94 1.40 -9.86 38.21
N HIS A 95 1.12 -8.82 37.43
CA HIS A 95 -0.21 -8.23 37.34
C HIS A 95 -1.05 -8.97 36.29
N PRO A 96 -2.17 -9.61 36.69
CA PRO A 96 -2.98 -10.41 35.76
C PRO A 96 -3.53 -9.61 34.58
N GLU A 97 -3.98 -8.38 34.81
CA GLU A 97 -4.51 -7.50 33.76
C GLU A 97 -3.46 -7.14 32.71
N VAL A 98 -2.22 -6.88 33.15
CA VAL A 98 -1.09 -6.61 32.25
C VAL A 98 -0.76 -7.85 31.42
N ARG A 99 -0.83 -9.05 32.02
CA ARG A 99 -0.58 -10.29 31.29
C ARG A 99 -1.60 -10.51 30.18
N VAL A 100 -2.88 -10.27 30.45
CA VAL A 100 -3.95 -10.35 29.43
C VAL A 100 -3.67 -9.36 28.30
N TRP A 101 -3.40 -8.10 28.63
CA TRP A 101 -3.10 -7.08 27.62
C TRP A 101 -1.88 -7.42 26.76
N VAL A 102 -0.80 -7.96 27.34
CA VAL A 102 0.37 -8.38 26.56
C VAL A 102 0.02 -9.52 25.60
N LEU A 103 -0.81 -10.48 26.01
CA LEU A 103 -1.27 -11.55 25.12
C LEU A 103 -2.16 -11.01 23.98
N GLU A 104 -2.98 -10.00 24.25
CA GLU A 104 -3.75 -9.31 23.21
C GLU A 104 -2.81 -8.63 22.20
N VAL A 105 -1.82 -7.87 22.67
CA VAL A 105 -0.81 -7.22 21.80
C VAL A 105 -0.02 -8.26 21.01
N HIS A 106 0.40 -9.36 21.65
CA HIS A 106 1.08 -10.47 21.00
C HIS A 106 0.23 -11.09 19.90
N SER A 107 -1.08 -11.25 20.12
CA SER A 107 -2.00 -11.75 19.09
C SER A 107 -2.11 -10.83 17.86
N LEU A 108 -1.88 -9.52 18.02
CA LEU A 108 -1.87 -8.58 16.90
C LEU A 108 -0.72 -8.84 15.95
N TRP A 109 0.45 -9.26 16.43
CA TRP A 109 1.58 -9.60 15.55
C TRP A 109 1.18 -10.67 14.53
N LYS A 110 0.54 -11.76 14.97
CA LYS A 110 -0.01 -12.78 14.08
C LYS A 110 -0.98 -12.20 13.05
N ASN A 111 -1.92 -11.37 13.49
CA ASN A 111 -2.95 -10.79 12.62
C ASN A 111 -2.37 -9.76 11.63
N LEU A 112 -1.31 -9.07 12.00
CA LEU A 112 -0.66 -8.03 11.21
C LEU A 112 0.48 -8.56 10.34
N SER A 113 0.90 -9.82 10.51
CA SER A 113 1.93 -10.45 9.69
C SER A 113 1.53 -10.51 8.22
N ARG A 114 2.42 -10.02 7.36
CA ARG A 114 2.24 -9.95 5.91
C ARG A 114 3.51 -10.42 5.22
N LYS A 115 3.37 -10.98 4.02
CA LYS A 115 4.47 -11.23 3.08
C LYS A 115 4.22 -10.49 1.77
N VAL A 116 5.28 -10.14 1.07
CA VAL A 116 5.20 -9.53 -0.25
C VAL A 116 4.50 -10.48 -1.22
N SER A 117 3.56 -9.96 -2.01
CA SER A 117 2.80 -10.77 -2.95
C SER A 117 3.67 -11.21 -4.13
N GLY A 118 3.33 -12.34 -4.75
CA GLY A 118 4.06 -12.83 -5.91
C GLY A 118 4.02 -11.89 -7.13
N GLY A 119 3.06 -10.95 -7.18
CA GLY A 119 2.97 -9.93 -8.23
C GLY A 119 4.15 -8.96 -8.17
N VAL A 120 4.42 -8.43 -6.97
CA VAL A 120 5.54 -7.51 -6.70
C VAL A 120 6.88 -8.15 -7.07
N HIS A 121 7.07 -9.44 -6.78
CA HIS A 121 8.29 -10.15 -7.17
C HIS A 121 8.46 -10.29 -8.68
N LYS A 122 7.35 -10.48 -9.42
CA LYS A 122 7.38 -10.70 -10.87
C LYS A 122 7.59 -9.42 -11.65
N LYS A 123 7.04 -8.31 -11.16
CA LYS A 123 7.02 -7.02 -11.85
C LYS A 123 7.23 -5.84 -10.89
N PRO A 124 8.35 -5.79 -10.14
CA PRO A 124 8.57 -4.78 -9.09
C PRO A 124 8.49 -3.34 -9.58
N GLU A 125 8.73 -3.10 -10.87
CA GLU A 125 8.62 -1.81 -11.54
C GLU A 125 7.20 -1.22 -11.58
N LEU A 126 6.16 -2.05 -11.38
CA LEU A 126 4.76 -1.63 -11.35
C LEU A 126 4.28 -1.24 -9.94
N HIS A 127 5.08 -1.50 -8.90
CA HIS A 127 4.68 -1.36 -7.50
C HIS A 127 5.53 -0.33 -6.76
N THR A 128 4.91 0.43 -5.85
CA THR A 128 5.64 1.37 -4.99
C THR A 128 6.30 0.68 -3.79
N LEU A 129 5.85 -0.52 -3.43
CA LEU A 129 6.46 -1.33 -2.38
C LEU A 129 7.88 -1.77 -2.77
N CYS A 130 8.89 -1.20 -2.11
CA CYS A 130 10.27 -1.59 -2.30
C CYS A 130 10.58 -2.94 -1.63
N PHE A 131 10.90 -3.95 -2.44
CA PHE A 131 11.27 -5.29 -1.99
C PHE A 131 12.65 -5.40 -1.28
N LEU A 132 13.50 -4.36 -1.37
CA LEU A 132 14.85 -4.35 -0.81
C LEU A 132 14.84 -4.26 0.74
N CYS A 133 14.48 -5.35 1.42
CA CYS A 133 14.87 -5.60 2.81
C CYS A 133 14.67 -7.06 3.32
N LEU A 134 14.22 -8.04 2.53
CA LEU A 134 13.89 -9.38 3.07
C LEU A 134 14.51 -10.58 2.33
N SER A 135 15.48 -10.40 1.44
CA SER A 135 16.19 -11.53 0.79
C SER A 135 17.45 -12.01 1.53
N SER A 136 17.63 -11.65 2.80
CA SER A 136 18.84 -11.96 3.58
C SER A 136 18.58 -12.43 5.02
N LEU A 137 17.44 -13.07 5.30
CA LEU A 137 17.22 -13.84 6.52
C LEU A 137 16.72 -15.24 6.16
#